data_AF-A0A661ER71-F1
#
_entry.id   AF-A0A661ER71-F1
#
_cell.length_a   1.000
_cell.length_b   1.000
_cell.length_c   1.000
_cell.angle_alpha   90.00
_cell.angle_beta   90.00
_cell.angle_gamma   90.00
#
_symmetry.space_group_name_H-M   'P 1'
#
loop_
_entity.id
_entity.type
_entity.pdbx_description
1 polymer ?
#
loop_
_entity_poly.entity_id
_entity_poly.type
_entity_poly.pdbx_seq_one_letter_code
_entity_poly.pdbx_strand_id
1 'polypeptide(L)'
;MKSLPLLVALLSALPTLAVAADYGKLYDSVDKQKAGDSVDVDKLKGSVDGTTVDYGKAIDSVDKQKAVESVDVDQAREALAN
;
A
#
# COMPACT_ATOMS: atom_id res chain seq x y z
N MET A 1 8.19 17.42 -5.79
CA MET A 1 8.46 16.83 -4.46
C MET A 1 7.51 17.45 -3.43
N LYS A 2 6.29 16.93 -3.22
CA LYS A 2 5.39 17.44 -2.16
C LYS A 2 4.10 16.64 -1.87
N SER A 3 3.98 15.37 -2.30
CA SER A 3 2.77 14.55 -2.08
C SER A 3 2.91 13.46 -1.01
N LEU A 4 4.03 13.42 -0.28
CA LEU A 4 4.23 12.52 0.87
C LEU A 4 3.43 12.86 2.17
N PRO A 5 2.75 14.02 2.38
CA PRO A 5 2.20 14.30 3.70
C PRO A 5 0.83 13.65 3.99
N LEU A 6 0.09 13.15 2.99
CA LEU A 6 -1.30 12.75 3.23
C LEU A 6 -1.44 11.37 3.92
N LEU A 7 -0.58 10.41 3.56
CA LEU A 7 -0.60 9.07 4.17
C LEU A 7 0.01 9.08 5.59
N VAL A 8 1.00 9.96 5.83
CA VAL A 8 1.63 10.14 7.15
C VAL A 8 0.71 10.90 8.11
N ALA A 9 -0.04 11.89 7.62
CA ALA A 9 -1.00 12.65 8.44
C ALA A 9 -2.17 11.77 8.92
N LEU A 10 -2.65 10.83 8.09
CA LEU A 10 -3.76 9.95 8.47
C LEU A 10 -3.35 8.91 9.53
N LEU A 11 -2.09 8.46 9.50
CA LEU A 11 -1.52 7.57 10.53
C LEU A 11 -1.27 8.28 11.87
N SER A 12 -1.08 9.61 11.87
CA SER A 12 -0.78 10.39 13.08
C SER A 12 -2.00 10.70 13.97
N ALA A 13 -3.22 10.47 13.45
CA ALA A 13 -4.45 10.70 14.21
C ALA A 13 -4.89 9.49 15.04
N LEU A 14 -4.23 8.34 14.88
CA LEU A 14 -4.48 7.17 15.70
C LEU A 14 -3.72 7.33 17.03
N PRO A 15 -4.35 7.05 18.18
CA PRO A 15 -3.63 7.00 19.44
C PRO A 15 -2.44 6.05 19.26
N THR A 16 -1.24 6.52 19.61
CA THR A 16 -0.01 5.73 19.57
C THR A 16 -0.08 4.63 20.62
N LEU A 17 -0.86 3.58 20.32
CA LEU A 17 -0.65 2.29 20.92
C LEU A 17 0.77 1.91 20.53
N ALA A 18 1.66 1.78 21.51
CA ALA A 18 3.00 1.25 21.33
C ALA A 18 2.89 -0.22 20.92
N VAL A 19 2.50 -0.42 19.68
CA VAL A 19 2.48 -1.68 18.98
C VAL A 19 3.92 -1.91 18.54
N ALA A 20 4.59 -2.92 19.10
CA ALA A 20 5.67 -3.52 18.35
C ALA A 20 5.00 -4.08 17.09
N ALA A 21 5.35 -3.54 15.93
CA ALA A 21 4.82 -4.04 14.67
C ALA A 21 5.80 -5.08 14.17
N ASP A 22 5.35 -6.32 14.00
CA ASP A 22 6.15 -7.34 13.33
C ASP A 22 6.05 -7.12 11.81
N TYR A 23 6.97 -6.32 11.28
CA TYR A 23 7.04 -6.01 9.85
C TYR A 23 7.27 -7.25 8.97
N GLY A 24 7.88 -8.31 9.52
CA GLY A 24 8.02 -9.59 8.82
C GLY A 24 6.65 -10.23 8.62
N LYS A 25 5.85 -10.35 9.69
CA LYS A 25 4.49 -10.88 9.61
C LYS A 25 3.55 -10.01 8.79
N LEU A 26 3.71 -8.68 8.82
CA LEU A 26 2.97 -7.77 7.93
C LEU A 26 3.29 -8.05 6.46
N TYR A 27 4.56 -8.23 6.10
CA TYR A 27 4.95 -8.60 4.75
C TYR A 27 4.38 -9.96 4.33
N ASP A 28 4.37 -10.92 5.27
CA ASP A 28 3.81 -12.26 5.02
C ASP A 28 2.27 -12.26 4.93
N SER A 29 1.60 -11.24 5.48
CA SER A 29 0.12 -11.11 5.39
C SER A 29 -0.35 -10.68 4.00
N VAL A 30 0.57 -10.37 3.07
CA VAL A 30 0.24 -9.94 1.71
C VAL A 30 0.47 -11.08 0.72
N ASP A 31 -0.60 -11.48 0.03
CA ASP A 31 -0.53 -12.29 -1.18
C ASP A 31 0.06 -11.46 -2.31
N LYS A 32 1.36 -11.64 -2.56
CA LYS A 32 2.11 -10.86 -3.56
C LYS A 32 1.62 -11.08 -4.98
N GLN A 33 1.04 -12.24 -5.28
CA GLN A 33 0.49 -12.49 -6.60
C GLN A 33 -0.79 -11.66 -6.80
N LYS A 34 -1.74 -11.73 -5.86
CA LYS A 34 -2.96 -10.91 -5.91
C LYS A 34 -2.66 -9.41 -5.85
N ALA A 35 -1.67 -9.02 -5.05
CA ALA A 35 -1.21 -7.63 -5.00
C ALA A 35 -0.66 -7.18 -6.36
N GLY A 36 0.10 -8.03 -7.05
CA GLY A 36 0.54 -7.78 -8.43
C GLY A 36 -0.63 -7.67 -9.42
N ASP A 37 -1.61 -8.57 -9.31
CA ASP A 37 -2.82 -8.59 -10.16
C ASP A 37 -3.74 -7.37 -9.96
N SER A 38 -3.53 -6.61 -8.87
CA SER A 38 -4.22 -5.34 -8.64
C SER A 38 -3.67 -4.18 -9.49
N VAL A 39 -2.53 -4.35 -10.15
CA VAL A 39 -1.87 -3.29 -10.91
C VAL A 39 -2.06 -3.50 -12.42
N ASP A 40 -2.69 -2.53 -13.08
CA ASP A 40 -2.68 -2.43 -14.53
C ASP A 40 -1.30 -1.90 -14.99
N VAL A 41 -0.43 -2.83 -15.39
CA VAL A 41 0.94 -2.53 -15.79
C VAL A 41 1.02 -1.58 -16.99
N ASP A 42 0.07 -1.65 -17.92
CA ASP A 42 0.10 -0.79 -19.10
C ASP A 42 -0.35 0.63 -18.78
N LYS A 43 -1.36 0.77 -17.91
CA LYS A 43 -1.74 2.07 -17.35
C LYS A 43 -0.64 2.66 -16.46
N LEU A 44 0.06 1.82 -15.68
CA LEU A 44 1.20 2.24 -14.86
C LEU A 44 2.36 2.76 -15.72
N LYS A 45 2.71 2.08 -16.82
CA LYS A 45 3.73 2.58 -17.77
C LYS A 45 3.36 3.96 -18.31
N GLY A 46 2.07 4.20 -18.57
CA GLY A 46 1.57 5.51 -19.01
C GLY A 46 1.67 6.64 -17.98
N SER A 47 2.07 6.34 -16.74
CA SER A 47 2.35 7.33 -15.69
C SER A 47 3.78 7.90 -15.76
N VAL A 48 4.67 7.31 -16.56
CA VAL A 48 6.08 7.74 -16.66
C VAL A 48 6.29 8.49 -17.97
N ASP A 49 6.90 9.67 -17.88
CA ASP A 49 7.35 10.45 -19.03
C ASP A 49 8.81 10.88 -18.81
N GLY A 50 9.73 10.21 -19.51
CA GLY A 50 11.17 10.36 -19.31
C GLY A 50 11.58 10.04 -17.87
N THR A 51 12.02 11.06 -17.13
CA THR A 51 12.40 10.96 -15.70
C THR A 51 11.31 11.46 -14.76
N THR A 52 10.13 11.81 -15.28
CA THR A 52 8.99 12.34 -14.51
C THR A 52 7.95 11.26 -14.29
N VAL A 53 7.35 11.23 -13.10
CA VAL A 53 6.26 10.31 -12.76
C VAL A 53 5.02 11.13 -12.41
N ASP A 54 3.92 10.84 -13.10
CA ASP A 54 2.58 11.28 -12.74
C ASP A 54 1.99 10.30 -11.71
N TYR A 55 2.13 10.65 -10.43
CA TYR A 55 1.64 9.84 -9.33
C TYR A 55 0.11 9.66 -9.34
N GLY A 56 -0.64 10.58 -9.95
CA GLY A 56 -2.09 10.43 -10.10
C GLY A 56 -2.42 9.25 -11.01
N LYS A 57 -1.80 9.23 -12.19
CA LYS A 57 -1.95 8.10 -13.13
C LYS A 57 -1.42 6.78 -12.56
N ALA A 58 -0.31 6.83 -11.82
CA ALA A 58 0.23 5.64 -11.16
C ALA A 58 -0.76 5.08 -10.12
N ILE A 59 -1.39 5.93 -9.30
CA ILE A 59 -2.42 5.50 -8.35
C ILE A 59 -3.65 4.97 -9.09
N ASP A 60 -4.05 5.62 -10.19
CA ASP A 60 -5.20 5.20 -11.00
C ASP A 60 -4.97 3.87 -11.71
N SER A 61 -3.72 3.39 -11.81
CA SER A 61 -3.40 2.05 -12.32
C SER A 61 -3.64 0.93 -11.30
N VAL A 62 -3.94 1.27 -10.04
CA VAL A 62 -4.17 0.28 -8.97
C VAL A 62 -5.66 0.09 -8.75
N ASP A 63 -6.13 -1.15 -8.90
CA ASP A 63 -7.43 -1.60 -8.44
C ASP A 63 -7.39 -1.76 -6.91
N LYS A 64 -7.98 -0.79 -6.21
CA LYS A 64 -7.99 -0.73 -4.75
C LYS A 64 -8.74 -1.89 -4.11
N GLN A 65 -9.75 -2.45 -4.79
CA GLN A 65 -10.50 -3.58 -4.22
C GLN A 65 -9.63 -4.83 -4.24
N LYS A 66 -9.01 -5.15 -5.39
CA LYS A 66 -8.08 -6.28 -5.50
C LYS A 66 -6.86 -6.12 -4.59
N ALA A 67 -6.34 -4.90 -4.45
CA ALA A 67 -5.25 -4.61 -3.54
C ALA A 67 -5.62 -4.93 -2.09
N VAL A 68 -6.84 -4.59 -1.64
CA VAL A 68 -7.32 -4.94 -0.29
C VAL A 68 -7.53 -6.44 -0.15
N GLU A 69 -8.08 -7.11 -1.17
CA GLU A 69 -8.27 -8.57 -1.19
C GLU A 69 -6.95 -9.37 -1.15
N SER A 70 -5.82 -8.72 -1.44
CA SER A 70 -4.49 -9.32 -1.31
C SER A 70 -3.98 -9.39 0.13
N VAL A 71 -4.66 -8.75 1.09
CA VAL A 71 -4.21 -8.67 2.49
C VAL A 71 -5.03 -9.60 3.37
N ASP A 72 -4.35 -10.49 4.09
CA ASP A 72 -4.93 -11.20 5.23
C ASP A 72 -5.05 -10.24 6.42
N VAL A 73 -6.26 -9.72 6.63
CA VAL A 73 -6.54 -8.71 7.66
C VAL A 73 -6.34 -9.26 9.06
N ASP A 74 -6.59 -10.56 9.28
CA ASP A 74 -6.45 -11.16 10.61
C ASP A 74 -4.96 -11.33 10.95
N GLN A 75 -4.16 -11.85 10.02
CA GLN A 75 -2.71 -11.93 10.18
C GLN A 75 -2.06 -10.54 10.32
N ALA A 76 -2.52 -9.56 9.53
CA ALA A 76 -2.02 -8.18 9.62
C ALA A 76 -2.35 -7.54 10.97
N ARG A 77 -3.55 -7.80 11.52
CA ARG A 77 -3.95 -7.32 12.85
C ARG A 77 -3.12 -7.97 13.96
N GLU A 78 -2.86 -9.27 13.88
CA GLU A 78 -1.96 -9.95 14.81
C GLU A 78 -0.55 -9.36 14.76
N ALA A 79 -0.03 -9.07 13.56
CA ALA A 79 1.27 -8.45 13.39
C ALA A 79 1.34 -7.00 13.94
N LEU A 80 0.22 -6.29 13.96
CA LEU A 80 0.03 -4.98 14.59
C LEU A 80 -0.39 -5.05 16.07
N ALA A 81 -0.35 -6.22 16.68
CA ALA A 81 -0.67 -6.38 18.11
C ALA A 81 0.47 -7.08 18.88
N ASN A 82 1.56 -7.45 18.21
CA ASN A 82 2.66 -8.27 18.73
C ASN A 82 3.95 -7.48 18.97
#